data_AF-A0A524QVI1-F1
#
_entry.id   AF-A0A524QVI1-F1
#
_cell.length_a   1.000
_cell.length_b   1.000
_cell.length_c   1.000
_cell.angle_alpha   90.00
_cell.angle_beta   90.00
_cell.angle_gamma   90.00
#
_symmetry.space_group_name_H-M   'P 1'
#
loop_
_entity.id
_entity.type
_entity.pdbx_description
1 polymer ?
#
loop_
_entity_poly.entity_id
_entity_poly.type
_entity_poly.pdbx_seq_one_letter_code
_entity_poly.pdbx_strand_id
1 'polypeptide(L)'
;MNFSTSLFRRSWLLSLLAMGACMGALELAPDDSDQVLARHLLDAPSPLEAGSYGVKSLFYGSGTDKNRAEFRDSVAFQTGRVDASKLVSLGNSAKSRNKYWGFKPDSFPLNARVWYPDGPGPFPLVLVAHGNHDMKDFSDPGYEYLGRHLASRGFILASLDMNFINGGISGENDGRGWLFLKHLEAWKGFNADPENPFHGLVDMGNIGIMGHSRGGEAVGHQDQGKG
;
A
#
# COMPACT_ATOMS: atom_id res chain seq x y z
N MET A 1 67.24 -60.41 -7.14
CA MET A 1 67.01 -59.76 -8.45
C MET A 1 66.32 -58.43 -8.19
N ASN A 2 66.83 -57.38 -8.85
CA ASN A 2 66.59 -55.95 -8.63
C ASN A 2 65.13 -55.49 -8.77
N PHE A 3 64.77 -54.41 -8.08
CA PHE A 3 64.33 -53.08 -8.61
C PHE A 3 63.93 -52.22 -7.39
N SER A 4 64.73 -51.23 -6.97
CA SER A 4 64.87 -49.85 -7.45
C SER A 4 63.66 -48.92 -7.18
N THR A 5 63.90 -48.00 -6.23
CA THR A 5 63.57 -46.56 -6.24
C THR A 5 62.11 -46.07 -6.26
N SER A 6 61.68 -45.55 -5.11
CA SER A 6 61.29 -44.14 -4.86
C SER A 6 60.60 -43.36 -6.00
N LEU A 7 59.41 -42.79 -5.74
CA LEU A 7 59.24 -41.34 -5.51
C LEU A 7 57.77 -40.93 -5.26
N PHE A 8 57.57 -40.30 -4.10
CA PHE A 8 56.69 -39.18 -3.76
C PHE A 8 55.50 -38.75 -4.68
N ARG A 9 54.30 -38.83 -4.07
CA ARG A 9 53.24 -37.80 -3.96
C ARG A 9 53.05 -36.77 -5.08
N ARG A 10 51.81 -36.71 -5.59
CA ARG A 10 50.97 -35.49 -5.55
C ARG A 10 49.50 -35.83 -5.78
N SER A 11 48.74 -35.81 -4.69
CA SER A 11 47.28 -35.79 -4.70
C SER A 11 46.77 -34.42 -5.14
N TRP A 12 45.83 -34.38 -6.08
CA TRP A 12 44.87 -33.29 -6.24
C TRP A 12 43.49 -33.93 -6.44
N LEU A 13 42.80 -34.16 -5.32
CA LEU A 13 41.38 -34.46 -5.33
C LEU A 13 40.63 -33.12 -5.40
N LEU A 14 40.01 -32.84 -6.54
CA LEU A 14 38.98 -31.82 -6.65
C LEU A 14 37.69 -32.36 -6.01
N SER A 15 37.42 -31.94 -4.78
CA SER A 15 36.15 -32.17 -4.11
C SER A 15 35.14 -31.12 -4.62
N LEU A 16 34.19 -31.55 -5.45
CA LEU A 16 32.98 -30.80 -5.78
C LEU A 16 32.07 -30.78 -4.53
N LEU A 17 32.00 -29.64 -3.86
CA LEU A 17 30.97 -29.33 -2.87
C LEU A 17 29.65 -29.08 -3.60
N ALA A 18 28.75 -30.07 -3.60
CA ALA A 18 27.35 -29.85 -3.91
C ALA A 18 26.70 -29.16 -2.70
N MET A 19 26.48 -27.84 -2.78
CA MET A 19 25.55 -27.17 -1.86
C MET A 19 24.14 -27.64 -2.21
N GLY A 20 23.59 -28.53 -1.38
CA GLY A 20 22.16 -28.83 -1.39
C GLY A 20 21.40 -27.57 -0.99
N ALA A 21 20.75 -26.93 -1.95
CA ALA A 21 19.73 -25.93 -1.66
C ALA A 21 18.56 -26.65 -0.99
N CYS A 22 18.29 -26.33 0.28
CA CYS A 22 17.05 -26.72 0.95
C CYS A 22 15.88 -25.94 0.31
N MET A 23 15.42 -26.39 -0.85
CA MET A 23 14.06 -26.09 -1.28
C MET A 23 13.17 -27.13 -0.60
N GLY A 24 12.66 -26.79 0.60
CA GLY A 24 11.54 -27.53 1.16
C GLY A 24 10.41 -27.52 0.13
N ALA A 25 9.85 -28.69 -0.15
CA ALA A 25 8.66 -28.80 -0.99
C ALA A 25 7.59 -27.87 -0.41
N LEU A 26 6.97 -27.06 -1.26
CA LEU A 26 5.82 -26.25 -0.88
C LEU A 26 4.67 -27.22 -0.58
N GLU A 27 4.52 -27.62 0.68
CA GLU A 27 3.38 -28.41 1.12
C GLU A 27 2.18 -27.46 1.13
N LEU A 28 1.39 -27.49 0.05
CA LEU A 28 0.12 -26.79 0.01
C LEU A 28 -0.76 -27.42 1.10
N ALA A 29 -1.12 -26.62 2.10
CA ALA A 29 -2.12 -27.04 3.07
C ALA A 29 -3.37 -27.48 2.29
N PRO A 30 -3.99 -28.62 2.64
CA PRO A 30 -5.26 -29.03 2.04
C PRO A 30 -6.27 -27.90 2.15
N ASP A 31 -6.96 -27.60 1.05
CA ASP A 31 -8.06 -26.63 1.06
C ASP A 31 -9.19 -27.17 1.94
N ASP A 32 -9.30 -26.64 3.15
CA ASP A 32 -10.32 -26.97 4.15
C ASP A 32 -11.50 -25.97 4.12
N SER A 33 -11.55 -25.11 3.10
CA SER A 33 -12.59 -24.09 2.94
C SER A 33 -13.99 -24.69 2.99
N ASP A 34 -14.24 -25.84 2.36
CA ASP A 34 -15.53 -26.54 2.42
C ASP A 34 -15.95 -26.89 3.86
N GLN A 35 -14.99 -27.25 4.72
CA GLN A 35 -15.26 -27.65 6.11
C GLN A 35 -15.45 -26.44 7.03
N VAL A 36 -14.72 -25.35 6.77
CA VAL A 36 -14.83 -24.07 7.48
C VAL A 36 -16.12 -23.32 7.08
N LEU A 37 -16.44 -23.29 5.78
CA LEU A 37 -17.64 -22.64 5.24
C LEU A 37 -18.93 -23.39 5.60
N ALA A 38 -18.87 -24.72 5.78
CA ALA A 38 -20.02 -25.51 6.23
C ALA A 38 -20.55 -25.12 7.63
N ARG A 39 -19.76 -24.40 8.44
CA ARG A 39 -20.14 -23.99 9.81
C ARG A 39 -20.57 -22.52 9.92
N HIS A 40 -20.46 -21.75 8.85
CA HIS A 40 -20.81 -20.33 8.83
C HIS A 40 -21.66 -20.02 7.59
N LEU A 41 -22.90 -20.50 7.59
CA LEU A 41 -23.94 -19.95 6.71
C LEU A 41 -24.34 -18.58 7.28
N LEU A 42 -23.56 -17.55 6.94
CA LEU A 42 -24.08 -16.19 6.97
C LEU A 42 -25.27 -16.17 6.01
N ASP A 43 -26.48 -15.91 6.51
CA ASP A 43 -27.66 -15.63 5.68
C ASP A 43 -27.51 -14.23 5.07
N ALA A 44 -26.55 -14.11 4.18
CA ALA A 44 -26.15 -12.89 3.52
C ALA A 44 -25.90 -13.19 2.03
N PRO A 45 -26.19 -12.23 1.13
CA PRO A 45 -25.81 -12.35 -0.28
C PRO A 45 -24.31 -12.62 -0.41
N SER A 46 -23.92 -13.34 -1.46
CA SER A 46 -22.52 -13.64 -1.74
C SER A 46 -21.66 -12.38 -1.66
N PRO A 47 -20.51 -12.41 -0.97
CA PRO A 47 -19.61 -11.26 -0.87
C PRO A 47 -18.99 -10.87 -2.23
N LEU A 48 -19.26 -11.60 -3.31
CA LEU A 48 -18.80 -11.26 -4.66
C LEU A 48 -19.81 -10.40 -5.45
N GLU A 49 -21.08 -10.37 -5.04
CA GLU A 49 -22.13 -9.63 -5.73
C GLU A 49 -21.95 -8.10 -5.58
N ALA A 50 -22.23 -7.33 -6.62
CA ALA A 50 -22.26 -5.87 -6.47
C ALA A 50 -23.36 -5.45 -5.48
N GLY A 51 -23.15 -4.34 -4.77
CA GLY A 51 -24.19 -3.75 -3.93
C GLY A 51 -25.17 -2.90 -4.73
N SER A 52 -26.13 -2.29 -4.03
CA SER A 52 -27.25 -1.55 -4.63
C SER A 52 -26.91 -0.10 -5.03
N TYR A 53 -25.78 0.45 -4.59
CA TYR A 53 -25.41 1.82 -4.89
C TYR A 53 -24.79 1.95 -6.28
N GLY A 54 -25.10 3.04 -6.98
CA GLY A 54 -24.26 3.53 -8.07
C GLY A 54 -22.85 3.87 -7.57
N VAL A 55 -21.86 3.87 -8.46
CA VAL A 55 -20.46 4.14 -8.09
C VAL A 55 -19.97 5.39 -8.80
N LYS A 56 -19.48 6.36 -8.03
CA LYS A 56 -18.75 7.54 -8.52
C LYS A 56 -17.26 7.40 -8.20
N SER A 57 -16.44 8.14 -8.94
CA SER A 57 -14.99 8.18 -8.72
C SER A 57 -14.40 9.54 -9.00
N LEU A 58 -13.36 9.91 -8.25
CA LEU A 58 -12.61 11.14 -8.45
C LEU A 58 -11.16 11.00 -7.98
N PHE A 59 -10.37 12.04 -8.22
CA PHE A 59 -9.02 12.19 -7.68
C PHE A 59 -8.95 13.41 -6.77
N TYR A 60 -8.22 13.30 -5.66
CA TYR A 60 -7.69 14.47 -4.97
C TYR A 60 -6.17 14.40 -4.97
N GLY A 61 -5.52 15.56 -4.90
CA GLY A 61 -4.07 15.58 -4.85
C GLY A 61 -3.46 16.96 -5.05
N SER A 62 -2.15 16.99 -5.27
CA SER A 62 -1.37 18.23 -5.32
C SER A 62 -1.62 19.13 -6.54
N GLY A 63 -2.29 18.65 -7.59
CA GLY A 63 -2.50 19.38 -8.84
C GLY A 63 -1.22 19.74 -9.60
N THR A 64 -0.08 19.16 -9.20
CA THR A 64 1.25 19.53 -9.70
C THR A 64 2.16 18.32 -9.89
N ASP A 65 1.58 17.12 -9.92
CA ASP A 65 2.37 15.90 -10.04
C ASP A 65 3.13 15.84 -11.38
N LYS A 66 4.43 15.61 -11.29
CA LYS A 66 5.31 15.59 -12.46
C LYS A 66 5.13 14.33 -13.31
N ASN A 67 4.88 13.20 -12.67
CA ASN A 67 4.89 11.90 -13.33
C ASN A 67 3.48 11.35 -13.57
N ARG A 68 2.45 11.94 -12.94
CA ARG A 68 1.08 11.43 -12.94
C ARG A 68 0.09 12.47 -13.39
N ALA A 69 -0.47 12.26 -14.59
CA ALA A 69 -1.38 13.21 -15.21
C ALA A 69 -2.69 13.36 -14.41
N GLU A 70 -3.19 12.29 -13.81
CA GLU A 70 -4.40 12.30 -12.99
C GLU A 70 -4.28 13.22 -11.76
N PHE A 71 -3.11 13.27 -11.13
CA PHE A 71 -2.83 14.12 -9.96
C PHE A 71 -2.30 15.51 -10.33
N ARG A 72 -2.12 15.77 -11.62
CA ARG A 72 -1.76 17.08 -12.16
C ARG A 72 -2.97 17.79 -12.76
N ASP A 73 -3.70 17.10 -13.62
CA ASP A 73 -4.68 17.69 -14.54
C ASP A 73 -6.13 17.30 -14.19
N SER A 74 -6.35 16.29 -13.36
CA SER A 74 -7.69 15.68 -13.17
C SER A 74 -8.15 15.63 -11.70
N VAL A 75 -7.51 16.36 -10.81
CA VAL A 75 -7.95 16.45 -9.41
C VAL A 75 -9.25 17.24 -9.31
N ALA A 76 -10.24 16.69 -8.62
CA ALA A 76 -11.50 17.36 -8.33
C ALA A 76 -11.30 18.51 -7.34
N PHE A 77 -10.34 18.37 -6.43
CA PHE A 77 -9.90 19.42 -5.51
C PHE A 77 -8.44 19.18 -5.10
N GLN A 78 -7.76 20.27 -4.75
CA GLN A 78 -6.36 20.25 -4.39
C GLN A 78 -6.16 19.99 -2.89
N THR A 79 -5.08 19.29 -2.56
CA THR A 79 -4.63 19.09 -1.18
C THR A 79 -3.29 19.75 -0.94
N GLY A 80 -3.04 20.12 0.32
CA GLY A 80 -1.73 20.56 0.77
C GLY A 80 -0.65 19.48 0.66
N ARG A 81 0.58 19.88 0.99
CA ARG A 81 1.75 19.00 1.11
C ARG A 81 2.13 18.85 2.58
N VAL A 82 2.78 17.76 2.93
CA VAL A 82 3.16 17.45 4.31
C VAL A 82 4.67 17.24 4.45
N ASP A 83 5.21 17.68 5.59
CA ASP A 83 6.64 17.57 5.91
C ASP A 83 6.93 16.28 6.70
N ALA A 84 7.50 15.31 6.02
CA ALA A 84 7.98 14.04 6.57
C ALA A 84 9.50 14.03 6.78
N SER A 85 10.21 15.15 6.64
CA SER A 85 11.69 15.21 6.69
C SER A 85 12.30 14.74 8.01
N LYS A 86 11.51 14.78 9.10
CA LYS A 86 11.90 14.27 10.42
C LYS A 86 11.77 12.73 10.55
N LEU A 87 10.96 12.11 9.70
CA LEU A 87 10.67 10.68 9.73
C LEU A 87 11.43 9.94 8.64
N VAL A 88 11.55 10.55 7.46
CA VAL A 88 12.04 9.90 6.24
C VAL A 88 13.35 10.52 5.77
N SER A 89 14.37 9.68 5.59
CA SER A 89 15.63 10.08 4.96
C SER A 89 15.90 9.27 3.69
N LEU A 90 16.13 9.99 2.59
CA LEU A 90 16.43 9.39 1.28
C LEU A 90 17.89 8.93 1.14
N GLY A 91 18.76 9.29 2.08
CA GLY A 91 20.19 8.98 2.06
C GLY A 91 20.85 9.30 0.71
N ASN A 92 21.67 8.37 0.21
CA ASN A 92 22.40 8.52 -1.06
C ASN A 92 21.50 8.64 -2.30
N SER A 93 20.22 8.27 -2.19
CA SER A 93 19.26 8.34 -3.30
C SER A 93 18.56 9.69 -3.42
N ALA A 94 18.78 10.63 -2.49
CA ALA A 94 18.05 11.89 -2.43
C ALA A 94 18.05 12.66 -3.77
N LYS A 95 19.23 12.83 -4.40
CA LYS A 95 19.35 13.61 -5.64
C LYS A 95 18.54 12.99 -6.79
N SER A 96 18.62 11.67 -6.98
CA SER A 96 17.92 11.00 -8.08
C SER A 96 16.41 10.97 -7.86
N ARG A 97 15.97 10.67 -6.63
CA ARG A 97 14.55 10.63 -6.26
C ARG A 97 13.90 12.02 -6.34
N ASN A 98 14.53 13.05 -5.78
CA ASN A 98 14.02 14.42 -5.84
C ASN A 98 13.90 14.92 -7.29
N LYS A 99 14.83 14.54 -8.17
CA LYS A 99 14.75 14.86 -9.60
C LYS A 99 13.59 14.13 -10.29
N TYR A 100 13.38 12.87 -9.96
CA TYR A 100 12.30 12.06 -10.53
C TYR A 100 10.93 12.57 -10.08
N TRP A 101 10.72 12.68 -8.77
CA TRP A 101 9.44 13.09 -8.18
C TRP A 101 9.14 14.57 -8.28
N GLY A 102 10.16 15.42 -8.30
CA GLY A 102 9.99 16.88 -8.28
C GLY A 102 9.72 17.46 -6.90
N PHE A 103 9.80 16.64 -5.84
CA PHE A 103 9.63 17.06 -4.45
C PHE A 103 10.56 16.28 -3.51
N LYS A 104 10.65 16.73 -2.26
CA LYS A 104 11.49 16.18 -1.20
C LYS A 104 10.63 15.69 -0.04
N PRO A 105 11.21 15.01 0.97
CA PRO A 105 10.48 14.60 2.18
C PRO A 105 9.81 15.74 2.93
N ASP A 106 10.28 16.98 2.80
CA ASP A 106 9.65 18.16 3.41
C ASP A 106 8.33 18.60 2.73
N SER A 107 7.98 17.98 1.61
CA SER A 107 6.89 18.41 0.74
C SER A 107 6.22 17.22 0.05
N PHE A 108 5.89 16.16 0.78
CA PHE A 108 5.18 15.01 0.22
C PHE A 108 3.71 15.37 -0.12
N PRO A 109 3.20 14.95 -1.30
CA PRO A 109 1.81 15.20 -1.67
C PRO A 109 0.86 14.22 -0.96
N LEU A 110 -0.39 14.63 -0.76
CA LEU A 110 -1.49 13.75 -0.34
C LEU A 110 -2.37 13.44 -1.55
N ASN A 111 -1.94 12.49 -2.37
CA ASN A 111 -2.66 12.10 -3.59
C ASN A 111 -3.48 10.82 -3.33
N ALA A 112 -4.72 10.76 -3.82
CA ALA A 112 -5.46 9.50 -3.87
C ALA A 112 -6.53 9.47 -4.96
N ARG A 113 -6.80 8.24 -5.41
CA ARG A 113 -7.97 7.91 -6.23
C ARG A 113 -9.07 7.40 -5.32
N VAL A 114 -10.29 7.88 -5.51
CA VAL A 114 -11.43 7.55 -4.66
C VAL A 114 -12.56 6.94 -5.47
N TRP A 115 -13.17 5.89 -4.93
CA TRP A 115 -14.47 5.37 -5.37
C TRP A 115 -15.44 5.47 -4.21
N TYR A 116 -16.66 5.92 -4.48
CA TYR A 116 -17.65 6.18 -3.44
C TYR A 116 -19.08 5.93 -3.93
N PRO A 117 -20.02 5.66 -3.01
CA PRO A 117 -21.40 5.37 -3.37
C PRO A 117 -22.09 6.64 -3.89
N ASP A 118 -22.93 6.48 -4.91
CA ASP A 118 -23.87 7.51 -5.34
C ASP A 118 -25.12 7.45 -4.46
N GLY A 119 -25.10 8.19 -3.35
CA GLY A 119 -26.18 8.21 -2.37
C GLY A 119 -25.96 9.26 -1.29
N PRO A 120 -26.93 9.44 -0.38
CA PRO A 120 -26.91 10.53 0.60
C PRO A 120 -25.92 10.36 1.76
N GLY A 121 -25.32 9.17 1.94
CA GLY A 121 -24.42 8.88 3.06
C GLY A 121 -25.08 9.01 4.46
N PRO A 122 -24.28 9.13 5.53
CA PRO A 122 -22.82 9.05 5.53
C PRO A 122 -22.35 7.60 5.29
N PHE A 123 -21.15 7.44 4.76
CA PHE A 123 -20.55 6.15 4.43
C PHE A 123 -19.24 5.93 5.20
N PRO A 124 -18.94 4.70 5.67
CA PRO A 124 -17.64 4.37 6.24
C PRO A 124 -16.51 4.63 5.24
N LEU A 125 -15.36 5.07 5.75
CA LEU A 125 -14.16 5.35 4.95
C LEU A 125 -13.18 4.20 5.05
N VAL A 126 -12.62 3.79 3.90
CA VAL A 126 -11.56 2.81 3.82
C VAL A 126 -10.36 3.43 3.10
N LEU A 127 -9.23 3.53 3.80
CA LEU A 127 -7.96 3.91 3.18
C LEU A 127 -7.17 2.66 2.81
N VAL A 128 -6.64 2.60 1.59
CA VAL A 128 -5.78 1.50 1.15
C VAL A 128 -4.49 2.00 0.54
N ALA A 129 -3.39 1.32 0.84
CA ALA A 129 -2.11 1.56 0.19
C ALA A 129 -1.47 0.25 -0.28
N HIS A 130 -0.77 0.34 -1.41
CA HIS A 130 0.01 -0.75 -1.97
C HIS A 130 1.26 -1.07 -1.10
N GLY A 131 1.81 -2.26 -1.30
CA GLY A 131 3.08 -2.70 -0.69
C GLY A 131 4.32 -2.11 -1.35
N ASN A 132 5.50 -2.52 -0.90
CA ASN A 132 6.77 -2.05 -1.46
C ASN A 132 7.09 -2.76 -2.79
N HIS A 133 7.37 -1.95 -3.83
CA HIS A 133 7.80 -2.35 -5.17
C HIS A 133 8.58 -1.19 -5.80
N ASP A 134 8.97 -1.26 -7.08
CA ASP A 134 9.64 -0.13 -7.74
C ASP A 134 8.78 1.14 -7.64
N MET A 135 9.36 2.23 -7.11
CA MET A 135 8.67 3.49 -6.92
C MET A 135 8.08 4.07 -8.22
N LYS A 136 8.59 3.67 -9.39
CA LYS A 136 8.15 4.17 -10.70
C LYS A 136 6.97 3.39 -11.29
N ASP A 137 6.66 2.23 -10.74
CA ASP A 137 5.53 1.40 -11.17
C ASP A 137 4.30 1.76 -10.33
N PHE A 138 3.38 2.59 -10.85
CA PHE A 138 2.24 3.08 -10.06
C PHE A 138 1.24 1.97 -9.73
N SER A 139 0.93 1.79 -8.44
CA SER A 139 0.16 0.64 -7.94
C SER A 139 -1.22 0.97 -7.38
N ASP A 140 -1.51 2.24 -7.09
CA ASP A 140 -2.84 2.69 -6.66
C ASP A 140 -3.98 2.37 -7.65
N PRO A 141 -3.80 2.24 -8.99
CA PRO A 141 -4.88 1.80 -9.87
C PRO A 141 -5.27 0.33 -9.65
N GLY A 142 -4.38 -0.48 -9.06
CA GLY A 142 -4.60 -1.92 -8.84
C GLY A 142 -5.77 -2.23 -7.90
N TYR A 143 -6.23 -1.26 -7.12
CA TYR A 143 -7.38 -1.40 -6.23
C TYR A 143 -8.72 -1.01 -6.86
N GLU A 144 -8.79 -0.71 -8.16
CA GLU A 144 -10.04 -0.26 -8.79
C GLU A 144 -11.19 -1.25 -8.63
N TYR A 145 -10.95 -2.53 -8.89
CA TYR A 145 -11.98 -3.56 -8.72
C TYR A 145 -12.54 -3.55 -7.29
N LEU A 146 -11.65 -3.51 -6.29
CA LEU A 146 -12.04 -3.49 -4.88
C LEU A 146 -12.76 -2.19 -4.51
N GLY A 147 -12.26 -1.05 -5.00
CA GLY A 147 -12.85 0.26 -4.76
C GLY A 147 -14.26 0.36 -5.31
N ARG A 148 -14.49 -0.06 -6.56
CA ARG A 148 -15.82 -0.08 -7.17
C ARG A 148 -16.76 -1.04 -6.44
N HIS A 149 -16.26 -2.22 -6.06
CA HIS A 149 -17.04 -3.21 -5.34
C HIS A 149 -17.50 -2.69 -3.96
N LEU A 150 -16.58 -2.17 -3.16
CA LEU A 150 -16.89 -1.59 -1.84
C LEU A 150 -17.79 -0.35 -1.95
N ALA A 151 -17.55 0.52 -2.94
CA ALA A 151 -18.42 1.66 -3.22
C ALA A 151 -19.85 1.24 -3.56
N SER A 152 -20.04 0.20 -4.39
CA SER A 152 -21.39 -0.30 -4.68
C SER A 152 -22.12 -0.81 -3.42
N ARG A 153 -21.37 -1.14 -2.37
CA ARG A 153 -21.85 -1.66 -1.09
C ARG A 153 -21.89 -0.63 0.04
N GLY A 154 -21.71 0.66 -0.27
CA GLY A 154 -21.87 1.73 0.72
C GLY A 154 -20.59 2.10 1.47
N PHE A 155 -19.41 1.87 0.90
CA PHE A 155 -18.12 2.30 1.48
C PHE A 155 -17.42 3.32 0.58
N ILE A 156 -16.78 4.32 1.17
CA ILE A 156 -15.83 5.16 0.43
C ILE A 156 -14.47 4.47 0.48
N LEU A 157 -13.88 4.16 -0.66
CA LEU A 157 -12.50 3.64 -0.72
C LEU A 157 -11.58 4.68 -1.36
N ALA A 158 -10.52 5.05 -0.65
CA ALA A 158 -9.44 5.88 -1.16
C ALA A 158 -8.14 5.06 -1.27
N SER A 159 -7.67 4.89 -2.51
CA SER A 159 -6.38 4.27 -2.83
C SER A 159 -5.29 5.34 -2.87
N LEU A 160 -4.40 5.30 -1.88
CA LEU A 160 -3.38 6.31 -1.63
C LEU A 160 -2.17 6.12 -2.55
N ASP A 161 -1.73 7.20 -3.19
CA ASP A 161 -0.49 7.23 -3.95
C ASP A 161 0.70 7.43 -3.01
N MET A 162 1.36 6.32 -2.68
CA MET A 162 2.52 6.28 -1.78
C MET A 162 3.77 5.75 -2.48
N ASN A 163 3.78 5.74 -3.81
CA ASN A 163 4.90 5.26 -4.61
C ASN A 163 6.22 5.95 -4.24
N PHE A 164 6.16 7.25 -3.94
CA PHE A 164 7.35 8.07 -3.63
C PHE A 164 8.07 7.71 -2.33
N ILE A 165 7.49 6.87 -1.46
CA ILE A 165 8.13 6.41 -0.23
C ILE A 165 8.72 4.98 -0.37
N ASN A 166 8.48 4.29 -1.49
CA ASN A 166 9.03 2.95 -1.76
C ASN A 166 10.55 2.93 -1.96
N GLY A 167 11.16 1.76 -1.76
CA GLY A 167 12.52 1.47 -2.24
C GLY A 167 13.59 1.42 -1.15
N GLY A 168 13.25 1.03 0.07
CA GLY A 168 14.21 0.76 1.14
C GLY A 168 14.87 2.00 1.69
N ILE A 169 14.13 3.10 1.79
CA ILE A 169 14.62 4.35 2.39
C ILE A 169 14.50 4.29 3.92
N SER A 170 15.29 5.12 4.61
CA SER A 170 15.23 5.17 6.07
C SER A 170 13.89 5.76 6.53
N GLY A 171 13.23 5.09 7.47
CA GLY A 171 11.92 5.49 7.99
C GLY A 171 10.75 5.22 7.04
N GLU A 172 10.91 4.33 6.05
CA GLU A 172 9.85 3.99 5.08
C GLU A 172 8.54 3.56 5.76
N ASN A 173 8.58 2.61 6.68
CA ASN A 173 7.39 2.08 7.35
C ASN A 173 6.72 3.13 8.26
N ASP A 174 7.51 3.85 9.07
CA ASP A 174 6.99 4.91 9.94
C ASP A 174 6.39 6.05 9.13
N GLY A 175 7.04 6.45 8.03
CA GLY A 175 6.54 7.47 7.13
C GLY A 175 5.26 7.02 6.40
N ARG A 176 5.12 5.73 6.07
CA ARG A 176 3.87 5.17 5.52
C ARG A 176 2.73 5.25 6.52
N GLY A 177 2.94 4.77 7.75
CA GLY A 177 1.93 4.87 8.81
C GLY A 177 1.53 6.32 9.08
N TRP A 178 2.51 7.23 9.13
CA TRP A 178 2.24 8.65 9.32
C TRP A 178 1.47 9.29 8.17
N LEU A 179 1.77 8.93 6.92
CA LEU A 179 1.02 9.41 5.75
C LEU A 179 -0.44 8.95 5.77
N PHE A 180 -0.75 7.72 6.23
CA PHE A 180 -2.15 7.31 6.47
C PHE A 180 -2.85 8.27 7.44
N LEU A 181 -2.21 8.64 8.55
CA LEU A 181 -2.75 9.61 9.50
C LEU A 181 -2.97 10.99 8.87
N LYS A 182 -2.07 11.42 7.98
CA LYS A 182 -2.22 12.68 7.24
C LYS A 182 -3.37 12.65 6.24
N HIS A 183 -3.61 11.52 5.59
CA HIS A 183 -4.82 11.35 4.78
C HIS A 183 -6.08 11.36 5.64
N LEU A 184 -6.09 10.71 6.82
CA LEU A 184 -7.24 10.78 7.73
C LEU A 184 -7.51 12.21 8.24
N GLU A 185 -6.46 12.96 8.57
CA GLU A 185 -6.58 14.38 8.92
C GLU A 185 -7.20 15.19 7.77
N ALA A 186 -6.75 14.97 6.53
CA ALA A 186 -7.33 15.62 5.36
C ALA A 186 -8.81 15.25 5.16
N TRP A 187 -9.17 13.98 5.33
CA TRP A 187 -10.56 13.50 5.25
C TRP A 187 -11.47 14.13 6.31
N LYS A 188 -10.98 14.38 7.54
CA LYS A 188 -11.73 15.15 8.53
C LYS A 188 -12.03 16.56 8.02
N GLY A 189 -11.05 17.19 7.36
CA GLY A 189 -11.23 18.49 6.70
C GLY A 189 -12.24 18.44 5.58
N PHE A 190 -12.14 17.46 4.67
CA PHE A 190 -13.06 17.29 3.54
C PHE A 190 -14.50 17.10 4.01
N ASN A 191 -14.71 16.31 5.07
CA ASN A 191 -16.04 16.07 5.62
C ASN A 191 -16.65 17.31 6.30
N ALA A 192 -15.81 18.21 6.84
CA ALA A 192 -16.24 19.41 7.55
C ALA A 192 -16.42 20.64 6.65
N ASP A 193 -15.81 20.65 5.47
CA ASP A 193 -15.82 21.78 4.53
C ASP A 193 -17.06 21.77 3.62
N PRO A 194 -17.99 22.75 3.71
CA PRO A 194 -19.20 22.82 2.89
C PRO A 194 -18.97 22.87 1.38
N GLU A 195 -17.80 23.33 0.94
CA GLU A 195 -17.46 23.44 -0.49
C GLU A 195 -16.84 22.14 -1.03
N ASN A 196 -16.53 21.17 -0.16
CA ASN A 196 -15.92 19.92 -0.56
C ASN A 196 -16.99 18.90 -1.00
N PRO A 197 -16.75 18.11 -2.08
CA PRO A 197 -17.68 17.06 -2.51
C PRO A 197 -18.01 15.99 -1.45
N PHE A 198 -17.16 15.83 -0.44
CA PHE A 198 -17.36 14.88 0.66
C PHE A 198 -17.98 15.49 1.91
N HIS A 199 -18.43 16.75 1.87
CA HIS A 199 -19.07 17.40 3.01
C HIS A 199 -20.24 16.57 3.56
N GLY A 200 -20.16 16.18 4.83
CA GLY A 200 -21.17 15.37 5.51
C GLY A 200 -21.38 13.95 4.95
N LEU A 201 -20.60 13.52 3.96
CA LEU A 201 -20.76 12.22 3.30
C LEU A 201 -19.97 11.11 4.00
N VAL A 202 -19.06 11.45 4.90
CA VAL A 202 -18.12 10.49 5.52
C VAL A 202 -18.48 10.24 6.97
N ASP A 203 -18.65 8.96 7.32
CA ASP A 203 -18.75 8.53 8.71
C ASP A 203 -17.36 8.40 9.33
N MET A 204 -16.89 9.48 9.96
CA MET A 204 -15.58 9.52 10.62
C MET A 204 -15.50 8.64 11.88
N GLY A 205 -16.61 8.05 12.33
CA GLY A 205 -16.62 7.04 13.39
C GLY A 205 -16.31 5.62 12.90
N ASN A 206 -16.42 5.36 11.60
CA ASN A 206 -16.23 4.04 10.98
C ASN A 206 -15.17 4.10 9.88
N ILE A 207 -13.91 3.86 10.28
CA ILE A 207 -12.75 3.95 9.40
C ILE A 207 -12.04 2.59 9.34
N GLY A 208 -11.85 2.07 8.13
CA GLY A 208 -10.98 0.93 7.83
C GLY A 208 -9.65 1.38 7.24
N ILE A 209 -8.57 0.69 7.60
CA ILE A 209 -7.26 0.84 6.97
C ILE A 209 -6.84 -0.52 6.43
N MET A 210 -6.43 -0.55 5.16
CA MET A 210 -5.97 -1.75 4.48
C MET A 210 -4.60 -1.53 3.85
N GLY A 211 -3.79 -2.58 3.79
CA GLY A 211 -2.58 -2.55 2.99
C GLY A 211 -1.98 -3.92 2.77
N HIS A 212 -1.37 -4.11 1.60
CA HIS A 212 -0.73 -5.36 1.22
C HIS A 212 0.75 -5.36 1.64
N SER A 213 1.25 -6.43 2.26
CA SER A 213 2.63 -6.55 2.75
C SER A 213 2.99 -5.43 3.76
N ARG A 214 4.01 -4.61 3.48
CA ARG A 214 4.37 -3.45 4.33
C ARG A 214 3.28 -2.38 4.45
N GLY A 215 2.32 -2.36 3.52
CA GLY A 215 1.11 -1.55 3.68
C GLY A 215 0.26 -2.01 4.88
N GLY A 216 0.32 -3.30 5.23
CA GLY A 216 -0.33 -3.86 6.42
C GLY A 216 0.52 -3.69 7.70
N GLU A 217 1.85 -3.69 7.62
CA GLU A 217 2.73 -3.38 8.77
C GLU A 217 2.49 -1.95 9.29
N ALA A 218 2.15 -1.00 8.40
CA ALA A 218 1.78 0.36 8.76
C ALA A 218 0.50 0.46 9.63
N VAL A 219 -0.32 -0.60 9.67
CA VAL A 219 -1.55 -0.68 10.48
C VAL A 219 -1.26 -1.13 11.93
N GLY A 220 -0.04 -1.65 12.21
CA GLY A 220 0.33 -2.22 13.51
C GLY A 220 1.05 -1.29 14.50
N HIS A 221 1.27 -0.01 14.16
CA HIS A 221 2.00 0.94 15.02
C HIS A 221 1.20 2.22 15.32
N GLN A 222 0.06 2.06 15.99
CA GLN A 222 -0.52 3.07 16.87
C GLN A 222 -1.33 2.40 17.98
N ASP A 223 -0.65 1.67 18.87
CA ASP A 223 -1.04 1.59 20.28
C ASP A 223 0.11 0.97 21.06
N GLN A 224 0.97 1.80 21.67
CA GLN A 224 1.68 1.52 22.92
C GLN A 224 2.12 2.87 23.52
N GLY A 225 1.14 3.66 23.94
CA GLY A 225 1.36 4.65 24.99
C GLY A 225 1.48 3.91 26.31
N LYS A 226 2.71 3.69 26.76
CA LYS A 226 2.98 3.23 28.14
C LYS A 226 2.63 4.37 29.10
N GLY A 227 1.85 4.04 30.14
CA GLY A 227 1.60 4.90 31.30
C GLY A 227 2.80 5.05 32.22
#